data_AF-A0A8J8IY21-F1
#
_entry.id   AF-A0A8J8IY21-F1
#
_cell.length_a   1.000
_cell.length_b   1.000
_cell.length_c   1.000
_cell.angle_alpha   90.00
_cell.angle_beta   90.00
_cell.angle_gamma   90.00
#
_symmetry.space_group_name_H-M   'P 1'
#
loop_
_entity.id
_entity.type
_entity.pdbx_description
1 polymer ?
#
loop_
_entity_poly.entity_id
_entity_poly.type
_entity_poly.pdbx_seq_one_letter_code
_entity_poly.pdbx_strand_id
1 'polypeptide(L)'
;MKALKLFTLAFFTHLLLMVYANTFLNEKLYATELPFHQILIAVFISLAFFGVLVFGYLKPIKLPKSVYWFILFILSFALPGYGQFAVLIMFFLSREYNIFEKYAKFVLLGSILSVIFLYAVEGIPLFNWELRFKLVKPLVLFAFLGGISLTYCTLNWKLKTLVFILFEILFFAGTFRSLMLLAFLFYFLPYYYDEKLSFEKILIGLPVFLFVIYLSGNLESLLTRMGFTFLVFHNIVSVSLPFGFFHGKLLLHSDPRWRIAFMFTLNGRYTYSLFGQPIADFGVFGALEAYLLGTLLKFSEKNKATASVVLATLIYALESGIDAFLLSVLLLFGGVYSTDLLPPPKGQGFQEKKVTPKQDL
;
A
#
# COMPACT_ATOMS: atom_id res chain seq x y z
N MET A 1 -10.10 11.13 11.20
CA MET A 1 -10.22 9.87 11.97
C MET A 1 -10.78 8.71 11.16
N LYS A 2 -11.46 8.93 10.03
CA LYS A 2 -11.98 7.83 9.20
C LYS A 2 -10.85 6.87 8.76
N ALA A 3 -9.69 7.41 8.39
CA ALA A 3 -8.56 6.60 7.93
C ALA A 3 -8.01 5.70 9.04
N LEU A 4 -7.75 6.27 10.23
CA LEU A 4 -7.25 5.52 11.37
C LEU A 4 -8.24 4.42 11.78
N LYS A 5 -9.55 4.70 11.84
CA LYS A 5 -10.56 3.70 12.21
C LYS A 5 -10.54 2.49 11.25
N LEU A 6 -10.54 2.76 9.94
CA LEU A 6 -10.54 1.69 8.94
C LEU A 6 -9.21 0.92 8.93
N PHE A 7 -8.07 1.62 9.08
CA PHE A 7 -6.77 0.97 9.21
C PHE A 7 -6.67 0.12 10.47
N THR A 8 -7.19 0.61 11.60
CA THR A 8 -7.26 -0.12 12.88
C THR A 8 -8.05 -1.42 12.72
N LEU A 9 -9.22 -1.34 12.09
CA LEU A 9 -10.02 -2.52 11.77
C LEU A 9 -9.23 -3.52 10.93
N ALA A 10 -8.63 -3.07 9.82
CA ALA A 10 -7.84 -3.94 8.94
C ALA A 10 -6.64 -4.57 9.68
N PHE A 11 -5.92 -3.80 10.49
CA PHE A 11 -4.79 -4.27 11.27
C PHE A 11 -5.19 -5.34 12.29
N PHE A 12 -6.22 -5.09 13.11
CA PHE A 12 -6.66 -6.04 14.13
C PHE A 12 -7.30 -7.28 13.52
N THR A 13 -8.08 -7.14 12.44
CA THR A 13 -8.59 -8.30 11.70
C THR A 13 -7.44 -9.14 11.16
N HIS A 14 -6.42 -8.53 10.56
CA HIS A 14 -5.28 -9.26 10.05
C HIS A 14 -4.47 -9.94 11.16
N LEU A 15 -4.22 -9.24 12.28
CA LEU A 15 -3.52 -9.78 13.44
C LEU A 15 -4.28 -10.97 14.05
N LEU A 16 -5.61 -10.87 14.18
CA LEU A 16 -6.45 -11.95 14.69
C LEU A 16 -6.39 -13.17 13.76
N LEU A 17 -6.48 -12.97 12.45
CA LEU A 17 -6.37 -14.06 11.46
C LEU A 17 -4.98 -14.72 11.49
N MET A 18 -3.92 -13.92 11.68
CA MET A 18 -2.55 -14.42 11.82
C MET A 18 -2.39 -15.29 13.06
N VAL A 19 -2.88 -14.82 14.22
CA VAL A 19 -2.82 -15.59 15.48
C VAL A 19 -3.68 -16.86 15.38
N TYR A 20 -4.89 -16.75 14.80
CA TYR A 20 -5.76 -17.89 14.57
C TYR A 20 -5.07 -18.95 13.71
N ALA A 21 -4.49 -18.56 12.56
CA ALA A 21 -3.79 -19.50 11.69
C ALA A 21 -2.61 -20.18 12.41
N ASN A 22 -1.85 -19.44 13.23
CA ASN A 22 -0.73 -20.01 13.97
C ASN A 22 -1.14 -20.96 15.11
N THR A 23 -2.33 -20.75 15.68
CA THR A 23 -2.84 -21.57 16.79
C THR A 23 -3.52 -22.84 16.28
N PHE A 24 -4.29 -22.74 15.19
CA PHE A 24 -5.17 -23.83 14.72
C PHE A 24 -4.69 -24.52 13.44
N LEU A 25 -3.73 -23.95 12.71
CA LEU A 25 -3.11 -24.56 11.51
C LEU A 25 -1.61 -24.82 11.73
N ASN A 26 -1.19 -25.00 12.98
CA ASN A 26 0.21 -25.19 13.37
C ASN A 26 0.88 -26.37 12.64
N GLU A 27 0.19 -27.49 12.47
CA GLU A 27 0.68 -28.69 11.78
C GLU A 27 1.05 -28.45 10.30
N LYS A 28 0.42 -27.46 9.65
CA LYS A 28 0.71 -27.10 8.25
C LYS A 28 1.74 -25.99 8.11
N LEU A 29 1.93 -25.21 9.18
CA LEU A 29 2.86 -24.08 9.22
C LEU A 29 4.25 -24.49 9.71
N TYR A 30 4.30 -25.47 10.61
CA TYR A 30 5.48 -25.84 11.36
C TYR A 30 5.82 -27.31 11.22
N ALA A 31 7.12 -27.61 11.16
CA ALA A 31 7.60 -28.96 11.45
C ALA A 31 7.58 -29.27 12.96
N THR A 32 7.53 -28.23 13.81
CA THR A 32 7.54 -28.31 15.30
C THR A 32 6.69 -27.19 15.91
N GLU A 33 5.85 -27.50 16.90
CA GLU A 33 4.96 -26.52 17.51
C GLU A 33 5.72 -25.30 18.06
N LEU A 34 5.33 -24.09 17.64
CA LEU A 34 5.83 -22.87 18.26
C LEU A 34 5.30 -22.76 19.69
N PRO A 35 6.16 -22.50 20.67
CA PRO A 35 5.71 -22.32 22.03
C PRO A 35 4.90 -21.03 22.15
N PHE A 36 3.77 -21.09 22.85
CA PHE A 36 2.79 -19.99 22.93
C PHE A 36 3.37 -18.63 23.36
N HIS A 37 4.37 -18.64 24.25
CA HIS A 37 5.04 -17.41 24.71
C HIS A 37 5.70 -16.62 23.56
N GLN A 38 6.21 -17.30 22.53
CA GLN A 38 6.82 -16.67 21.36
C GLN A 38 5.80 -15.94 20.49
N ILE A 39 4.62 -16.54 20.30
CA ILE A 39 3.48 -15.91 19.63
C ILE A 39 3.06 -14.65 20.39
N LEU A 40 2.96 -14.72 21.72
CA LEU A 40 2.62 -13.56 22.56
C LEU A 40 3.63 -12.42 22.44
N ILE A 41 4.93 -12.71 22.39
CA ILE A 41 5.97 -11.68 22.21
C ILE A 41 5.78 -10.95 20.87
N ALA A 42 5.61 -11.69 19.78
CA ALA A 42 5.39 -11.09 18.46
C ALA A 42 4.09 -10.24 18.41
N VAL A 43 3.01 -10.71 19.04
CA VAL A 43 1.77 -9.93 19.19
C VAL A 43 2.02 -8.66 19.98
N PHE A 44 2.70 -8.75 21.14
CA PHE A 44 3.01 -7.59 21.97
C PHE A 44 3.83 -6.55 21.22
N ILE A 45 4.88 -6.97 20.50
CA ILE A 45 5.70 -6.07 19.68
C ILE A 45 4.87 -5.43 18.56
N SER A 46 4.01 -6.20 17.90
CA SER A 46 3.10 -5.66 16.87
C SER A 46 2.17 -4.59 17.44
N LEU A 47 1.60 -4.83 18.62
CA LEU A 47 0.73 -3.88 19.32
C LEU A 47 1.48 -2.64 19.79
N ALA A 48 2.72 -2.79 20.26
CA ALA A 48 3.56 -1.66 20.66
C ALA A 48 3.85 -0.75 19.45
N PHE A 49 4.26 -1.32 18.32
CA PHE A 49 4.49 -0.58 17.08
C PHE A 49 3.21 0.07 16.54
N PHE A 50 2.08 -0.64 16.62
CA PHE A 50 0.79 -0.06 16.29
C PHE A 50 0.44 1.12 17.22
N GLY A 51 0.72 1.01 18.52
CA GLY A 51 0.57 2.11 19.48
C GLY A 51 1.39 3.34 19.11
N VAL A 52 2.64 3.14 18.66
CA VAL A 52 3.51 4.23 18.18
C VAL A 52 2.97 4.85 16.88
N LEU A 53 2.43 4.04 15.97
CA LEU A 53 1.75 4.54 14.77
C LEU A 53 0.53 5.39 15.13
N VAL A 54 -0.32 4.92 16.06
CA VAL A 54 -1.46 5.69 16.57
C VAL A 54 -0.97 7.00 17.20
N PHE A 55 0.12 6.96 17.97
CA PHE A 55 0.71 8.15 18.57
C PHE A 55 1.16 9.16 17.50
N GLY A 56 1.85 8.72 16.45
CA GLY A 56 2.23 9.57 15.30
C GLY A 56 1.03 10.14 14.55
N TYR A 57 -0.08 9.39 14.48
CA TYR A 57 -1.34 9.90 13.91
C TYR A 57 -1.99 10.97 14.78
N LEU A 58 -1.97 10.82 16.10
CA LEU A 58 -2.62 11.73 17.04
C LEU A 58 -1.79 13.00 17.28
N LYS A 59 -0.46 12.89 17.32
CA LYS A 59 0.48 14.00 17.51
C LYS A 59 1.44 14.13 16.31
N PRO A 60 0.94 14.39 15.10
CA PRO A 60 1.79 14.41 13.90
C PRO A 60 2.84 15.52 13.97
N ILE A 61 4.08 15.21 13.59
CA ILE A 61 5.15 16.22 13.42
C ILE A 61 5.19 16.64 11.95
N LYS A 62 4.95 17.94 11.68
CA LYS A 62 5.04 18.48 10.31
C LYS A 62 6.52 18.70 9.97
N LEU A 63 7.04 17.92 9.03
CA LEU A 63 8.34 18.17 8.43
C LEU A 63 8.19 19.13 7.23
N PRO A 64 9.22 19.93 6.90
CA PRO A 64 9.19 20.74 5.70
C PRO A 64 9.21 19.87 4.44
N LYS A 65 8.59 20.34 3.35
CA LYS A 65 8.49 19.62 2.07
C LYS A 65 9.86 19.19 1.52
N SER A 66 10.89 20.00 1.72
CA SER A 66 12.26 19.69 1.35
C SER A 66 12.79 18.41 2.00
N VAL A 67 12.41 18.13 3.25
CA VAL A 67 12.81 16.91 3.95
C VAL A 67 12.11 15.69 3.36
N TYR A 68 10.82 15.77 3.03
CA TYR A 68 10.13 14.66 2.34
C TYR A 68 10.77 14.36 0.98
N TRP A 69 11.11 15.39 0.20
CA TRP A 69 11.81 15.24 -1.07
C TRP A 69 13.22 14.68 -0.93
N PHE A 70 13.94 15.09 0.10
CA PHE A 70 15.26 14.55 0.41
C PHE A 70 15.20 13.06 0.76
N ILE A 71 14.23 12.65 1.59
CA ILE A 71 14.01 11.23 1.91
C ILE A 71 13.62 10.45 0.64
N LEU A 72 12.71 10.98 -0.18
CA LEU A 72 12.34 10.37 -1.47
C LEU A 72 13.56 10.20 -2.39
N PHE A 73 14.44 11.20 -2.44
CA PHE A 73 15.68 11.12 -3.22
C PHE A 73 16.60 10.01 -2.69
N ILE A 74 16.77 9.88 -1.37
CA ILE A 74 17.56 8.79 -0.77
C ILE A 74 16.95 7.42 -1.10
N LEU A 75 15.63 7.26 -0.93
CA LEU A 75 14.94 6.00 -1.23
C LEU A 75 15.01 5.64 -2.72
N SER A 76 15.14 6.62 -3.60
CA SER A 76 15.25 6.39 -5.05
C SER A 76 16.48 5.59 -5.45
N PHE A 77 17.53 5.56 -4.63
CA PHE A 77 18.71 4.71 -4.86
C PHE A 77 18.44 3.22 -4.65
N ALA A 78 17.40 2.88 -3.90
CA ALA A 78 16.94 1.50 -3.74
C ALA A 78 16.10 1.03 -4.95
N LEU A 79 15.58 1.97 -5.75
CA LEU A 79 14.78 1.66 -6.93
C LEU A 79 15.70 1.27 -8.11
N PRO A 80 15.22 0.48 -9.09
CA PRO A 80 15.97 0.18 -10.31
C PRO A 80 16.38 1.46 -11.05
N GLY A 81 17.40 1.41 -11.91
CA GLY A 81 18.21 2.55 -12.41
C GLY A 81 17.51 3.76 -13.06
N TYR A 82 16.18 3.79 -13.12
CA TYR A 82 15.35 4.94 -13.48
C TYR A 82 14.73 5.64 -12.26
N GLY A 83 14.93 5.15 -11.04
CA GLY A 83 14.33 5.65 -9.81
C GLY A 83 14.70 7.10 -9.49
N GLN A 84 15.98 7.46 -9.61
CA GLN A 84 16.46 8.83 -9.37
C GLN A 84 15.84 9.79 -10.40
N PHE A 85 15.84 9.40 -11.68
CA PHE A 85 15.23 10.19 -12.74
C PHE A 85 13.73 10.38 -12.52
N ALA A 86 13.02 9.32 -12.11
CA ALA A 86 11.60 9.40 -11.80
C ALA A 86 11.34 10.38 -10.63
N VAL A 87 12.11 10.30 -9.54
CA VAL A 87 11.96 11.23 -8.41
C VAL A 87 12.29 12.67 -8.80
N LEU A 88 13.32 12.90 -9.63
CA LEU A 88 13.64 14.24 -10.14
C LEU A 88 12.54 14.80 -11.04
N ILE A 89 12.01 14.00 -11.98
CA ILE A 89 10.89 14.39 -12.83
C ILE A 89 9.66 14.73 -11.96
N MET A 90 9.34 13.86 -11.00
CA MET A 90 8.26 14.07 -10.05
C MET A 90 8.48 15.34 -9.22
N PHE A 91 9.72 15.62 -8.76
CA PHE A 91 10.07 16.83 -8.02
C PHE A 91 9.78 18.08 -8.84
N PHE A 92 10.28 18.17 -10.08
CA PHE A 92 10.06 19.32 -10.93
C PHE A 92 8.58 19.52 -11.27
N LEU A 93 7.87 18.45 -11.64
CA LEU A 93 6.45 18.51 -12.00
C LEU A 93 5.56 18.83 -10.78
N SER A 94 5.89 18.33 -9.60
CA SER A 94 5.13 18.54 -8.37
C SER A 94 5.13 19.98 -7.86
N ARG A 95 6.08 20.81 -8.33
CA ARG A 95 6.14 22.24 -7.96
C ARG A 95 4.97 23.03 -8.52
N GLU A 96 4.42 22.60 -9.65
CA GLU A 96 3.36 23.30 -10.35
C GLU A 96 1.97 22.69 -10.11
N TYR A 97 1.87 21.36 -10.08
CA TYR A 97 0.59 20.67 -9.88
C TYR A 97 0.78 19.21 -9.44
N ASN A 98 -0.30 18.60 -8.94
CA ASN A 98 -0.37 17.16 -8.75
C ASN A 98 -0.56 16.49 -10.12
N ILE A 99 0.41 15.69 -10.56
CA ILE A 99 0.42 15.05 -11.88
C ILE A 99 -0.80 14.16 -12.07
N PHE A 100 -1.23 13.46 -11.01
CA PHE A 100 -2.37 12.56 -11.09
C PHE A 100 -3.70 13.31 -11.20
N GLU A 101 -3.82 14.54 -10.70
CA GLU A 101 -5.03 15.34 -10.90
C GLU A 101 -5.24 15.73 -12.37
N LYS A 102 -4.15 16.04 -13.08
CA LYS A 102 -4.21 16.49 -14.49
C LYS A 102 -4.15 15.34 -15.49
N TYR A 103 -3.32 14.33 -15.21
CA TYR A 103 -2.98 13.28 -16.17
C TYR A 103 -3.48 11.88 -15.79
N ALA A 104 -4.32 11.72 -14.75
CA ALA A 104 -4.84 10.41 -14.32
C ALA A 104 -5.39 9.55 -15.46
N LYS A 105 -6.13 10.14 -16.42
CA LYS A 105 -6.68 9.37 -17.56
C LYS A 105 -5.58 8.73 -18.41
N PHE A 106 -4.52 9.49 -18.70
CA PHE A 106 -3.39 9.02 -19.50
C PHE A 106 -2.53 8.03 -18.74
N VAL A 107 -2.28 8.27 -17.44
CA VAL A 107 -1.51 7.34 -16.60
C VAL A 107 -2.29 6.03 -16.41
N LEU A 108 -3.61 6.10 -16.24
CA LEU A 108 -4.48 4.92 -16.17
C LEU A 108 -4.43 4.11 -17.47
N LEU A 109 -4.65 4.76 -18.62
CA LEU A 109 -4.57 4.09 -19.92
C LEU A 109 -3.18 3.50 -20.16
N GLY A 110 -2.12 4.27 -19.88
CA GLY A 110 -0.74 3.83 -19.99
C GLY A 110 -0.44 2.63 -19.12
N SER A 111 -0.93 2.60 -17.87
CA SER A 111 -0.74 1.45 -16.97
C SER A 111 -1.41 0.17 -17.50
N ILE A 112 -2.62 0.28 -18.05
CA ILE A 112 -3.37 -0.84 -18.63
C ILE A 112 -2.65 -1.37 -19.87
N LEU A 113 -2.32 -0.47 -20.80
CA LEU A 113 -1.61 -0.82 -22.03
C LEU A 113 -0.23 -1.42 -21.74
N SER A 114 0.47 -0.93 -20.70
CA SER A 114 1.76 -1.48 -20.31
C SER A 114 1.65 -2.92 -19.79
N VAL A 115 0.62 -3.23 -18.99
CA VAL A 115 0.37 -4.61 -18.53
C VAL A 115 0.02 -5.52 -19.71
N ILE A 116 -0.86 -5.08 -20.61
CA ILE A 116 -1.23 -5.85 -21.81
C ILE A 116 -0.02 -6.10 -22.70
N PHE A 117 0.78 -5.06 -22.96
CA PHE A 117 2.01 -5.18 -23.76
C PHE A 117 3.01 -6.14 -23.11
N LEU A 118 3.20 -6.03 -21.79
CA LEU A 118 4.10 -6.90 -21.05
C LEU A 118 3.64 -8.36 -21.12
N TYR A 119 2.34 -8.64 -21.01
CA TYR A 119 1.81 -9.99 -21.23
C TYR A 119 1.90 -10.49 -22.67
N ALA A 120 1.79 -9.59 -23.65
CA ALA A 120 1.96 -9.95 -25.07
C ALA A 120 3.40 -10.32 -25.41
N VAL A 121 4.39 -9.65 -24.80
CA VAL A 121 5.83 -9.89 -25.06
C VAL A 121 6.39 -11.05 -24.24
N GLU A 122 6.10 -11.09 -22.94
CA GLU A 122 6.70 -12.06 -22.01
C GLU A 122 5.82 -13.29 -21.77
N GLY A 123 4.52 -13.19 -22.06
CA GLY A 123 3.52 -14.19 -21.74
C GLY A 123 2.71 -13.88 -20.47
N ILE A 124 1.65 -14.66 -20.25
CA ILE A 124 0.72 -14.48 -19.13
C ILE A 124 1.09 -15.45 -17.99
N PRO A 125 1.35 -14.95 -16.76
CA PRO A 125 1.72 -15.80 -15.62
C PRO A 125 0.74 -16.93 -15.29
N LEU A 126 -0.56 -16.76 -15.60
CA LEU A 126 -1.57 -17.80 -15.44
C LEU A 126 -1.23 -19.10 -16.18
N PHE A 127 -0.54 -19.00 -17.33
CA PHE A 127 -0.15 -20.17 -18.14
C PHE A 127 1.30 -20.58 -17.94
N ASN A 128 2.16 -19.68 -17.43
CA ASN A 128 3.55 -19.97 -17.10
C ASN A 128 3.91 -19.37 -15.74
N TRP A 129 3.93 -20.24 -14.73
CA TRP A 129 4.10 -19.85 -13.33
C TRP A 129 5.45 -19.17 -13.04
N GLU A 130 6.51 -19.52 -13.76
CA GLU A 130 7.85 -18.96 -13.53
C GLU A 130 7.90 -17.45 -13.84
N LEU A 131 7.09 -17.00 -14.80
CA LEU A 131 6.97 -15.58 -15.17
C LEU A 131 6.50 -14.72 -14.01
N ARG A 132 5.76 -15.30 -13.04
CA ARG A 132 5.30 -14.59 -11.85
C ARG A 132 6.47 -13.93 -11.10
N PHE A 133 7.59 -14.61 -10.94
CA PHE A 133 8.73 -14.05 -10.21
C PHE A 133 9.49 -12.99 -11.02
N LYS A 134 9.50 -13.10 -12.35
CA LYS A 134 10.11 -12.11 -13.25
C LYS A 134 9.28 -10.83 -13.34
N LEU A 135 7.96 -10.96 -13.46
CA LEU A 135 7.05 -9.86 -13.78
C LEU A 135 6.49 -9.14 -12.54
N VAL A 136 6.72 -9.64 -11.33
CA VAL A 136 6.16 -9.03 -10.11
C VAL A 136 6.54 -7.56 -9.93
N LYS A 137 7.79 -7.16 -10.18
CA LYS A 137 8.24 -5.77 -9.99
C LYS A 137 7.51 -4.79 -10.94
N PRO A 138 7.50 -5.01 -12.27
CA PRO A 138 6.76 -4.11 -13.17
C PRO A 138 5.26 -4.15 -12.92
N LEU A 139 4.67 -5.31 -12.59
CA LEU A 139 3.24 -5.39 -12.30
C LEU A 139 2.85 -4.64 -11.02
N VAL A 140 3.67 -4.67 -9.97
CA VAL A 140 3.46 -3.84 -8.77
C VAL A 140 3.48 -2.36 -9.16
N LEU A 141 4.46 -1.91 -9.94
CA LEU A 141 4.54 -0.52 -10.40
C LEU A 141 3.27 -0.11 -11.16
N PHE A 142 2.84 -0.92 -12.13
CA PHE A 142 1.63 -0.60 -12.90
C PHE A 142 0.35 -0.68 -12.09
N ALA A 143 0.27 -1.58 -11.10
CA ALA A 143 -0.86 -1.64 -10.17
C ALA A 143 -0.98 -0.35 -9.35
N PHE A 144 0.14 0.18 -8.84
CA PHE A 144 0.14 1.45 -8.13
C PHE A 144 -0.20 2.62 -9.06
N LEU A 145 0.44 2.73 -10.22
CA LEU A 145 0.16 3.80 -11.18
C LEU A 145 -1.30 3.82 -11.63
N GLY A 146 -1.85 2.68 -12.03
CA GLY A 146 -3.25 2.58 -12.44
C GLY A 146 -4.22 2.71 -11.27
N GLY A 147 -3.93 2.14 -10.10
CA GLY A 147 -4.77 2.26 -8.91
C GLY A 147 -4.84 3.69 -8.36
N ILE A 148 -3.71 4.37 -8.23
CA ILE A 148 -3.65 5.80 -7.90
C ILE A 148 -4.42 6.59 -8.96
N SER A 149 -4.22 6.29 -10.24
CA SER A 149 -4.96 6.99 -11.31
C SER A 149 -6.46 6.76 -11.22
N LEU A 150 -6.93 5.53 -10.92
CA LEU A 150 -8.34 5.22 -10.65
C LEU A 150 -8.89 6.06 -9.49
N THR A 151 -8.08 6.31 -8.46
CA THR A 151 -8.47 7.18 -7.33
C THR A 151 -8.74 8.61 -7.81
N TYR A 152 -7.82 9.19 -8.58
CA TYR A 152 -7.90 10.59 -9.04
C TYR A 152 -8.80 10.83 -10.26
N CYS A 153 -9.10 9.78 -11.03
CA CYS A 153 -9.81 9.93 -12.30
C CYS A 153 -11.31 10.24 -12.09
N THR A 154 -11.75 11.34 -12.70
CA THR A 154 -13.16 11.76 -12.79
C THR A 154 -13.83 11.14 -14.02
N LEU A 155 -14.07 9.83 -13.97
CA LEU A 155 -14.87 9.11 -14.97
C LEU A 155 -16.29 8.92 -14.47
N ASN A 156 -17.23 8.77 -15.42
CA ASN A 156 -18.57 8.27 -15.12
C ASN A 156 -18.46 6.91 -14.40
N TRP A 157 -19.32 6.69 -13.40
CA TRP A 157 -19.22 5.51 -12.54
C TRP A 157 -19.19 4.20 -13.33
N LYS A 158 -20.03 4.06 -14.38
CA LYS A 158 -20.05 2.86 -15.25
C LYS A 158 -18.70 2.60 -15.89
N LEU A 159 -18.08 3.65 -16.44
CA LEU A 159 -16.78 3.55 -17.10
C LEU A 159 -15.67 3.28 -16.07
N LYS A 160 -15.74 3.90 -14.89
CA LYS A 160 -14.80 3.66 -13.79
C LYS A 160 -14.88 2.20 -13.31
N THR A 161 -16.08 1.65 -13.18
CA THR A 161 -16.30 0.23 -12.86
C THR A 161 -15.77 -0.69 -13.96
N LEU A 162 -16.03 -0.37 -15.23
CA LEU A 162 -15.52 -1.14 -16.37
C LEU A 162 -13.98 -1.21 -16.34
N VAL A 163 -13.33 -0.07 -16.15
CA VAL A 163 -11.86 -0.01 -16.09
C VAL A 163 -11.33 -0.74 -14.87
N PHE A 164 -12.01 -0.63 -13.72
CA PHE A 164 -11.68 -1.41 -12.53
C PHE A 164 -11.75 -2.93 -12.79
N ILE A 165 -12.84 -3.42 -13.40
CA ILE A 165 -12.99 -4.85 -13.76
C ILE A 165 -11.89 -5.29 -14.73
N LEU A 166 -11.55 -4.47 -15.72
CA LEU A 166 -10.44 -4.76 -16.62
C LEU A 166 -9.11 -4.90 -15.85
N PHE A 167 -8.86 -4.02 -14.88
CA PHE A 167 -7.69 -4.08 -14.00
C PHE A 167 -7.67 -5.39 -13.19
N GLU A 168 -8.80 -5.78 -12.60
CA GLU A 168 -8.94 -7.05 -11.87
C GLU A 168 -8.64 -8.27 -12.76
N ILE A 169 -9.17 -8.31 -13.99
CA ILE A 169 -8.91 -9.39 -14.95
C ILE A 169 -7.41 -9.47 -15.28
N LEU A 170 -6.75 -8.33 -15.49
CA LEU A 170 -5.32 -8.30 -15.79
C LEU A 170 -4.46 -8.81 -14.63
N PHE A 171 -4.78 -8.44 -13.38
CA PHE A 171 -4.04 -8.94 -12.21
C PHE A 171 -4.40 -10.37 -11.82
N PHE A 172 -5.62 -10.81 -12.12
CA PHE A 172 -6.02 -12.21 -12.04
C PHE A 172 -5.20 -13.06 -13.01
N ALA A 173 -5.07 -12.64 -14.27
CA ALA A 173 -4.20 -13.28 -15.25
C ALA A 173 -2.71 -13.26 -14.84
N GLY A 174 -2.32 -12.26 -14.04
CA GLY A 174 -1.01 -12.20 -13.41
C GLY A 174 -0.85 -13.15 -12.21
N THR A 175 -1.93 -13.74 -11.69
CA THR A 175 -1.98 -14.56 -10.46
C THR A 175 -1.59 -13.80 -9.18
N PHE A 176 -1.73 -12.46 -9.18
CA PHE A 176 -1.32 -11.59 -8.07
C PHE A 176 -2.51 -11.14 -7.20
N ARG A 177 -2.89 -12.01 -6.27
CA ARG A 177 -3.96 -11.77 -5.28
C ARG A 177 -3.87 -10.42 -4.55
N SER A 178 -2.68 -10.05 -4.10
CA SER A 178 -2.49 -8.80 -3.35
C SER A 178 -2.61 -7.56 -4.23
N LEU A 179 -2.31 -7.66 -5.53
CA LEU A 179 -2.50 -6.56 -6.49
C LEU A 179 -3.97 -6.36 -6.85
N MET A 180 -4.75 -7.45 -6.93
CA MET A 180 -6.21 -7.40 -7.03
C MET A 180 -6.80 -6.68 -5.81
N LEU A 181 -6.44 -7.09 -4.59
CA LEU A 181 -6.88 -6.41 -3.36
C LEU A 181 -6.49 -4.91 -3.38
N LEU A 182 -5.28 -4.58 -3.84
CA LEU A 182 -4.82 -3.21 -3.94
C LEU A 182 -5.67 -2.39 -4.93
N ALA A 183 -5.93 -2.91 -6.13
CA ALA A 183 -6.79 -2.28 -7.13
C ALA A 183 -8.20 -2.05 -6.59
N PHE A 184 -8.77 -3.05 -5.90
CA PHE A 184 -10.04 -2.94 -5.21
C PHE A 184 -10.06 -1.83 -4.16
N LEU A 185 -9.03 -1.74 -3.31
CA LEU A 185 -8.92 -0.68 -2.30
C LEU A 185 -8.86 0.72 -2.95
N PHE A 186 -8.06 0.88 -4.00
CA PHE A 186 -7.96 2.15 -4.74
C PHE A 186 -9.29 2.56 -5.41
N TYR A 187 -10.07 1.59 -5.88
CA TYR A 187 -11.39 1.85 -6.45
C TYR A 187 -12.43 2.21 -5.39
N PHE A 188 -12.42 1.48 -4.27
CA PHE A 188 -13.48 1.52 -3.25
C PHE A 188 -13.34 2.66 -2.24
N LEU A 189 -12.12 2.92 -1.75
CA LEU A 189 -11.86 3.90 -0.70
C LEU A 189 -12.31 5.34 -1.04
N PRO A 190 -12.19 5.85 -2.28
CA PRO A 190 -12.71 7.17 -2.62
C PRO A 190 -14.22 7.29 -2.37
N TYR A 191 -14.99 6.24 -2.66
CA TYR A 191 -16.44 6.22 -2.38
C TYR A 191 -16.74 6.15 -0.88
N TYR A 192 -15.87 5.51 -0.09
CA TYR A 192 -16.00 5.45 1.36
C TYR A 192 -15.81 6.83 2.00
N TYR A 193 -14.78 7.58 1.55
CA TYR A 193 -14.57 8.95 2.02
C TYR A 193 -15.64 9.94 1.54
N ASP A 194 -16.25 9.67 0.39
CA ASP A 194 -17.37 10.46 -0.15
C ASP A 194 -18.74 10.09 0.45
N GLU A 195 -18.84 9.07 1.30
CA GLU A 195 -20.11 8.55 1.83
C GLU A 195 -21.11 8.13 0.74
N LYS A 196 -20.61 7.86 -0.48
CA LYS A 196 -21.41 7.47 -1.67
C LYS A 196 -21.41 5.96 -1.86
N LEU A 197 -21.34 5.22 -0.77
CA LEU A 197 -21.12 3.79 -0.77
C LEU A 197 -22.47 3.08 -0.75
N SER A 198 -22.92 2.66 -1.93
CA SER A 198 -24.15 1.89 -2.10
C SER A 198 -23.88 0.39 -1.91
N PHE A 199 -24.91 -0.36 -1.51
CA PHE A 199 -24.84 -1.81 -1.38
C PHE A 199 -24.38 -2.50 -2.67
N GLU A 200 -24.84 -2.00 -3.83
CA GLU A 200 -24.39 -2.46 -5.15
C GLU A 200 -22.87 -2.38 -5.34
N LYS A 201 -22.24 -1.31 -4.84
CA LYS A 201 -20.77 -1.14 -4.93
C LYS A 201 -20.03 -2.07 -3.98
N ILE A 202 -20.63 -2.41 -2.84
CA ILE A 202 -20.09 -3.42 -1.92
C ILE A 202 -20.14 -4.80 -2.59
N LEU A 203 -21.22 -5.09 -3.31
CA LEU A 203 -21.40 -6.37 -3.99
C LEU A 203 -20.33 -6.63 -5.06
N ILE A 204 -19.75 -5.59 -5.66
CA ILE A 204 -18.59 -5.69 -6.58
C ILE A 204 -17.37 -6.32 -5.88
N GLY A 205 -17.24 -6.17 -4.55
CA GLY A 205 -16.18 -6.81 -3.79
C GLY A 205 -16.31 -8.32 -3.68
N LEU A 206 -17.51 -8.89 -3.85
CA LEU A 206 -17.74 -10.33 -3.73
C LEU A 206 -17.02 -11.11 -4.85
N PRO A 207 -17.14 -10.77 -6.15
CA PRO A 207 -16.34 -11.38 -7.21
C PRO A 207 -14.83 -11.32 -6.97
N VAL A 208 -14.32 -10.16 -6.52
CA VAL A 208 -12.89 -9.98 -6.21
C VAL A 208 -12.46 -10.95 -5.10
N PHE A 209 -13.25 -11.04 -4.04
CA PHE A 209 -13.00 -11.96 -2.93
C PHE A 209 -13.01 -13.42 -3.40
N LEU A 210 -13.98 -13.82 -4.23
CA LEU A 210 -14.05 -15.16 -4.80
C LEU A 210 -12.84 -15.48 -5.68
N PHE A 211 -12.37 -14.54 -6.50
CA PHE A 211 -11.15 -14.70 -7.29
C PHE A 211 -9.91 -14.84 -6.42
N VAL A 212 -9.81 -14.08 -5.32
CA VAL A 212 -8.71 -14.21 -4.36
C VAL A 212 -8.72 -15.58 -3.69
N ILE A 213 -9.89 -16.12 -3.32
CA ILE A 213 -10.02 -17.48 -2.78
C ILE A 213 -9.60 -18.50 -3.83
N TYR A 214 -10.11 -18.39 -5.06
CA TYR A 214 -9.81 -19.31 -6.16
C TYR A 214 -8.30 -19.37 -6.43
N LEU A 215 -7.63 -18.21 -6.56
CA LEU A 215 -6.18 -18.14 -6.73
C LEU A 215 -5.39 -18.60 -5.49
N SER A 216 -6.05 -18.69 -4.33
CA SER A 216 -5.46 -19.27 -3.12
C SER A 216 -5.65 -20.79 -3.04
N GLY A 217 -6.47 -21.37 -3.92
CA GLY A 217 -6.90 -22.77 -3.87
C GLY A 217 -8.11 -22.95 -2.96
N ASN A 218 -7.98 -22.57 -1.68
CA ASN A 218 -9.08 -22.60 -0.71
C ASN A 218 -8.85 -21.57 0.42
N LEU A 219 -9.84 -21.45 1.32
CA LEU A 219 -9.76 -20.54 2.47
C LEU A 219 -8.63 -20.93 3.44
N GLU A 220 -8.40 -22.23 3.64
CA GLU A 220 -7.37 -22.73 4.54
C GLU A 220 -5.96 -22.35 4.08
N SER A 221 -5.67 -22.46 2.79
CA SER A 221 -4.41 -22.06 2.15
C SER A 221 -4.19 -20.55 2.26
N LEU A 222 -5.25 -19.74 2.13
CA LEU A 222 -5.18 -18.30 2.37
C LEU A 222 -4.80 -18.01 3.83
N LEU A 223 -5.43 -18.68 4.80
CA LEU A 223 -5.11 -18.54 6.23
C LEU A 223 -3.70 -19.04 6.56
N THR A 224 -3.28 -20.16 5.97
CA THR A 224 -1.93 -20.71 6.12
C THR A 224 -0.88 -19.69 5.64
N ARG A 225 -1.13 -18.99 4.52
CA ARG A 225 -0.23 -17.93 4.07
C ARG A 225 -0.16 -16.73 5.02
N MET A 226 -1.28 -16.34 5.62
CA MET A 226 -1.27 -15.31 6.66
C MET A 226 -0.48 -15.79 7.89
N GLY A 227 -0.68 -17.05 8.29
CA GLY A 227 0.07 -17.69 9.37
C GLY A 227 1.58 -17.70 9.12
N PHE A 228 1.99 -18.03 7.89
CA PHE A 228 3.39 -17.98 7.46
C PHE A 228 3.98 -16.56 7.53
N THR A 229 3.20 -15.54 7.18
CA THR A 229 3.66 -14.13 7.28
C THR A 229 3.93 -13.73 8.72
N PHE A 230 3.10 -14.21 9.66
CA PHE A 230 3.33 -14.02 11.09
C PHE A 230 4.55 -14.79 11.61
N LEU A 231 4.78 -16.01 11.11
CA LEU A 231 5.99 -16.77 11.43
C LEU A 231 7.26 -16.00 11.03
N VAL A 232 7.31 -15.51 9.79
CA VAL A 232 8.43 -14.69 9.31
C VAL A 232 8.61 -13.46 10.20
N PHE A 233 7.51 -12.79 10.56
CA PHE A 233 7.55 -11.64 11.45
C PHE A 233 8.09 -11.99 12.85
N HIS A 234 7.62 -13.06 13.46
CA HIS A 234 8.11 -13.55 14.75
C HIS A 234 9.62 -13.78 14.71
N ASN A 235 10.12 -14.46 13.68
CA ASN A 235 11.54 -14.75 13.56
C ASN A 235 12.38 -13.49 13.31
N ILE A 236 11.85 -12.50 12.59
CA ILE A 236 12.49 -11.20 12.46
C ILE A 236 12.61 -10.53 13.84
N VAL A 237 11.54 -10.54 14.64
CA VAL A 237 11.51 -9.93 15.98
C VAL A 237 12.56 -10.60 16.88
N SER A 238 12.65 -11.93 16.87
CA SER A 238 13.57 -12.66 17.74
C SER A 238 15.05 -12.44 17.38
N VAL A 239 15.37 -12.30 16.09
CA VAL A 239 16.76 -12.12 15.62
C VAL A 239 17.19 -10.65 15.59
N SER A 240 16.26 -9.72 15.40
CA SER A 240 16.59 -8.31 15.11
C SER A 240 16.50 -7.40 16.32
N LEU A 241 15.78 -7.77 17.39
CA LEU A 241 15.77 -6.94 18.59
C LEU A 241 17.09 -7.08 19.38
N PRO A 242 17.61 -5.99 19.98
CA PRO A 242 16.98 -4.66 20.06
C PRO A 242 17.41 -3.66 18.97
N PHE A 243 18.49 -3.89 18.24
CA PHE A 243 19.15 -2.86 17.41
C PHE A 243 18.88 -2.95 15.90
N GLY A 244 18.25 -4.02 15.44
CA GLY A 244 18.10 -4.35 14.03
C GLY A 244 19.26 -5.22 13.54
N PHE A 245 18.95 -6.27 12.79
CA PHE A 245 19.98 -7.14 12.21
C PHE A 245 20.64 -6.49 11.00
N PHE A 246 19.87 -5.76 10.18
CA PHE A 246 20.32 -5.25 8.89
C PHE A 246 20.82 -3.80 8.92
N HIS A 247 20.60 -3.06 10.00
CA HIS A 247 21.14 -1.71 10.21
C HIS A 247 20.82 -0.74 9.04
N GLY A 248 19.57 -0.79 8.53
CA GLY A 248 19.09 0.05 7.41
C GLY A 248 19.41 -0.48 6.00
N LYS A 249 20.09 -1.62 5.88
CA LYS A 249 20.43 -2.20 4.58
C LYS A 249 19.22 -2.78 3.83
N LEU A 250 18.14 -3.19 4.51
CA LEU A 250 16.93 -3.66 3.82
C LEU A 250 16.16 -2.49 3.20
N LEU A 251 16.03 -1.37 3.90
CA LEU A 251 15.33 -0.18 3.42
C LEU A 251 15.91 0.32 2.10
N LEU A 252 17.24 0.28 1.98
CA LEU A 252 17.95 0.70 0.76
C LEU A 252 18.15 -0.43 -0.26
N HIS A 253 17.58 -1.62 -0.03
CA HIS A 253 17.69 -2.73 -0.95
C HIS A 253 16.58 -2.70 -2.02
N SER A 254 16.94 -3.09 -3.25
CA SER A 254 15.98 -3.18 -4.36
C SER A 254 15.04 -4.39 -4.30
N ASP A 255 15.27 -5.29 -3.33
CA ASP A 255 14.45 -6.47 -3.06
C ASP A 255 14.61 -6.92 -1.59
N PRO A 256 13.99 -6.23 -0.61
CA PRO A 256 14.15 -6.56 0.81
C PRO A 256 13.56 -7.93 1.16
N ARG A 257 12.48 -8.33 0.46
CA ARG A 257 11.82 -9.63 0.64
C ARG A 257 12.73 -10.82 0.33
N TRP A 258 13.59 -10.67 -0.68
CA TRP A 258 14.58 -11.69 -1.00
C TRP A 258 15.68 -11.80 0.09
N ARG A 259 16.15 -10.67 0.64
CA ARG A 259 17.14 -10.69 1.74
C ARG A 259 16.59 -11.30 3.02
N ILE A 260 15.33 -11.03 3.35
CA ILE A 260 14.67 -11.65 4.50
C ILE A 260 14.53 -13.16 4.26
N ALA A 261 14.19 -13.59 3.04
CA ALA A 261 14.14 -15.02 2.72
C ALA A 261 15.50 -15.72 2.84
N PHE A 262 16.60 -15.02 2.52
CA PHE A 262 17.95 -15.54 2.69
C PHE A 262 18.30 -15.84 4.16
N MET A 263 17.76 -15.08 5.13
CA MET A 263 17.96 -15.38 6.56
C MET A 263 17.40 -16.75 6.96
N PHE A 264 16.41 -17.24 6.22
CA PHE A 264 15.77 -18.52 6.45
C PHE A 264 16.28 -19.61 5.49
N THR A 265 17.44 -19.40 4.85
CA THR A 265 18.11 -20.36 3.95
C THR A 265 17.28 -20.81 2.74
N LEU A 266 16.34 -19.98 2.28
CA LEU A 266 15.36 -20.36 1.26
C LEU A 266 15.48 -19.49 -0.01
N ASN A 267 15.43 -20.13 -1.18
CA ASN A 267 15.55 -19.50 -2.50
C ASN A 267 14.20 -18.90 -2.98
N GLY A 268 13.65 -17.94 -2.24
CA GLY A 268 12.34 -17.34 -2.54
C GLY A 268 12.20 -15.87 -2.14
N ARG A 269 11.00 -15.31 -2.30
CA ARG A 269 10.62 -14.00 -1.75
C ARG A 269 9.54 -14.21 -0.70
N TYR A 270 9.78 -13.73 0.52
CA TYR A 270 8.78 -13.82 1.58
C TYR A 270 7.98 -12.56 1.78
N THR A 271 6.73 -12.75 2.17
CA THR A 271 5.90 -11.73 2.78
C THR A 271 6.33 -11.56 4.24
N TYR A 272 6.36 -10.32 4.69
CA TYR A 272 6.60 -9.95 6.08
C TYR A 272 5.59 -8.87 6.45
N SER A 273 5.22 -8.81 7.73
CA SER A 273 4.24 -7.83 8.20
C SER A 273 4.73 -6.38 7.97
N LEU A 274 3.81 -5.41 7.98
CA LEU A 274 4.10 -3.96 7.91
C LEU A 274 5.30 -3.52 8.77
N PHE A 275 5.40 -4.06 9.99
CA PHE A 275 6.46 -3.71 10.94
C PHE A 275 7.71 -4.60 10.82
N GLY A 276 7.70 -5.61 9.95
CA GLY A 276 8.81 -6.55 9.76
C GLY A 276 10.09 -5.86 9.31
N GLN A 277 10.09 -5.14 8.18
CA GLN A 277 11.29 -4.45 7.71
C GLN A 277 11.80 -3.38 8.69
N PRO A 278 10.96 -2.51 9.28
CA PRO A 278 11.42 -1.53 10.27
C PRO A 278 12.14 -2.18 11.47
N ILE A 279 11.61 -3.31 11.98
CA ILE A 279 12.24 -4.05 13.08
C ILE A 279 13.52 -4.77 12.60
N ALA A 280 13.50 -5.34 11.39
CA ALA A 280 14.65 -6.04 10.83
C ALA A 280 15.85 -5.08 10.62
N ASP A 281 15.59 -3.86 10.19
CA ASP A 281 16.63 -2.85 9.97
C ASP A 281 17.06 -2.12 11.23
N PHE A 282 16.12 -1.77 12.11
CA PHE A 282 16.36 -0.78 13.17
C PHE A 282 15.97 -1.28 14.57
N GLY A 283 15.43 -2.49 14.70
CA GLY A 283 14.97 -3.05 15.96
C GLY A 283 13.93 -2.13 16.62
N VAL A 284 14.20 -1.69 17.85
CA VAL A 284 13.32 -0.76 18.59
C VAL A 284 13.23 0.60 17.90
N PHE A 285 14.29 1.06 17.22
CA PHE A 285 14.27 2.33 16.48
C PHE A 285 13.36 2.29 15.25
N GLY A 286 12.91 1.11 14.81
CA GLY A 286 11.84 0.96 13.83
C GLY A 286 10.53 1.62 14.25
N ALA A 287 10.35 1.92 15.55
CA ALA A 287 9.27 2.73 16.07
C ALA A 287 9.19 4.12 15.42
N LEU A 288 10.33 4.70 14.99
CA LEU A 288 10.36 5.97 14.27
C LEU A 288 9.67 5.88 12.90
N GLU A 289 9.86 4.77 12.19
CA GLU A 289 9.12 4.53 10.95
C GLU A 289 7.63 4.36 11.23
N ALA A 290 7.25 3.56 12.23
CA ALA A 290 5.84 3.40 12.62
C ALA A 290 5.17 4.75 12.93
N TYR A 291 5.87 5.62 13.68
CA TYR A 291 5.44 6.98 13.97
C TYR A 291 5.25 7.82 12.70
N LEU A 292 6.20 7.74 11.77
CA LEU A 292 6.15 8.43 10.48
C LEU A 292 4.94 7.97 9.66
N LEU A 293 4.65 6.67 9.59
CA LEU A 293 3.46 6.14 8.90
C LEU A 293 2.16 6.71 9.46
N GLY A 294 2.06 6.79 10.80
CA GLY A 294 0.92 7.41 11.48
C GLY A 294 0.77 8.89 11.13
N THR A 295 1.88 9.62 11.12
CA THR A 295 1.94 11.03 10.74
C THR A 295 1.48 11.24 9.29
N LEU A 296 1.98 10.43 8.35
CA LEU A 296 1.61 10.47 6.92
C LEU A 296 0.13 10.14 6.73
N LEU A 297 -0.40 9.15 7.45
CA LEU A 297 -1.84 8.83 7.44
C LEU A 297 -2.68 10.02 7.90
N LYS A 298 -2.26 10.71 8.97
CA LYS A 298 -2.97 11.89 9.47
C LYS A 298 -2.96 13.05 8.47
N PHE A 299 -1.82 13.33 7.86
CA PHE A 299 -1.73 14.40 6.86
C PHE A 299 -2.52 14.07 5.59
N SER A 300 -2.55 12.80 5.18
CA SER A 300 -3.30 12.36 4.01
C SER A 300 -4.79 12.65 4.09
N GLU A 301 -5.39 12.72 5.29
CA GLU A 301 -6.82 12.98 5.48
C GLU A 301 -7.29 14.36 5.03
N LYS A 302 -6.36 15.30 4.73
CA LYS A 302 -6.73 16.62 4.20
C LYS A 302 -7.38 16.56 2.82
N ASN A 303 -7.03 15.57 2.00
CA ASN A 303 -7.63 15.33 0.69
C ASN A 303 -8.07 13.85 0.61
N LYS A 304 -9.31 13.62 0.17
CA LYS A 304 -9.88 12.28 0.10
C LYS A 304 -9.11 11.35 -0.84
N ALA A 305 -8.54 11.90 -1.91
CA ALA A 305 -7.75 11.14 -2.87
C ALA A 305 -6.42 10.68 -2.25
N THR A 306 -5.69 11.59 -1.59
CA THR A 306 -4.46 11.24 -0.86
C THR A 306 -4.74 10.27 0.29
N ALA A 307 -5.83 10.47 1.03
CA ALA A 307 -6.26 9.57 2.10
C ALA A 307 -6.56 8.15 1.60
N SER A 308 -7.22 8.03 0.45
CA SER A 308 -7.51 6.74 -0.19
C SER A 308 -6.23 6.04 -0.61
N VAL A 309 -5.28 6.78 -1.21
CA VAL A 309 -4.00 6.21 -1.66
C VAL A 309 -3.16 5.72 -0.49
N VAL A 310 -2.97 6.56 0.52
CA VAL A 310 -2.16 6.22 1.71
C VAL A 310 -2.78 5.07 2.47
N LEU A 311 -4.10 5.06 2.66
CA LEU A 311 -4.79 3.97 3.35
C LEU A 311 -4.73 2.66 2.56
N ALA A 312 -4.97 2.67 1.25
CA ALA A 312 -4.84 1.48 0.40
C ALA A 312 -3.42 0.89 0.50
N THR A 313 -2.41 1.75 0.45
CA THR A 313 -1.00 1.36 0.53
C THR A 313 -0.66 0.75 1.89
N LEU A 314 -1.12 1.35 2.99
CA LEU A 314 -0.90 0.81 4.35
C LEU A 314 -1.60 -0.54 4.55
N ILE A 315 -2.85 -0.70 4.08
CA ILE A 315 -3.57 -1.98 4.17
C ILE A 315 -2.85 -3.06 3.35
N TYR A 316 -2.42 -2.73 2.14
CA TYR A 316 -1.63 -3.65 1.30
C TYR A 316 -0.28 -4.01 1.94
N ALA A 317 0.34 -3.08 2.65
CA ALA A 317 1.59 -3.30 3.36
C ALA A 317 1.45 -4.17 4.62
N LEU A 318 0.23 -4.48 5.09
CA LEU A 318 0.03 -5.41 6.22
C LEU A 318 0.58 -6.81 5.94
N GLU A 319 0.35 -7.34 4.74
CA GLU A 319 0.86 -8.65 4.32
C GLU A 319 2.17 -8.52 3.53
N SER A 320 2.30 -7.45 2.76
CA SER A 320 3.41 -7.30 1.83
C SER A 320 4.65 -6.65 2.46
N GLY A 321 4.49 -5.99 3.61
CA GLY A 321 5.55 -5.26 4.28
C GLY A 321 5.88 -3.93 3.58
N ILE A 322 6.77 -3.16 4.20
CA ILE A 322 7.24 -1.89 3.64
C ILE A 322 8.58 -2.12 2.94
N ASP A 323 8.70 -1.54 1.75
CA ASP A 323 9.96 -1.38 1.03
C ASP A 323 10.12 0.08 0.60
N ALA A 324 11.27 0.41 -0.01
CA ALA A 324 11.54 1.77 -0.47
C ALA A 324 10.47 2.31 -1.43
N PHE A 325 9.87 1.46 -2.26
CA PHE A 325 8.86 1.87 -3.23
C PHE A 325 7.55 2.24 -2.52
N LEU A 326 7.03 1.37 -1.64
CA LEU A 326 5.83 1.65 -0.87
C LEU A 326 6.03 2.86 0.05
N LEU A 327 7.17 2.97 0.72
CA LEU A 327 7.48 4.12 1.56
C LEU A 327 7.55 5.41 0.72
N SER A 328 8.08 5.36 -0.50
CA SER A 328 8.07 6.49 -1.43
C SER A 328 6.65 6.92 -1.81
N VAL A 329 5.75 5.97 -2.08
CA VAL A 329 4.33 6.29 -2.34
C VAL A 329 3.71 6.98 -1.11
N LEU A 330 3.94 6.45 0.10
CA LEU A 330 3.41 7.02 1.34
C LEU A 330 3.95 8.44 1.60
N LEU A 331 5.25 8.67 1.39
CA LEU A 331 5.87 9.99 1.54
C LEU A 331 5.37 11.00 0.51
N LEU A 332 5.19 10.57 -0.75
CA LEU A 332 4.69 11.43 -1.80
C LEU A 332 3.25 11.87 -1.53
N PHE A 333 2.34 10.92 -1.25
CA PHE A 333 0.92 11.24 -1.08
C PHE A 333 0.58 11.75 0.32
N GLY A 334 1.16 11.18 1.37
CA GLY A 334 0.92 11.58 2.77
C GLY A 334 1.79 12.74 3.25
N GLY A 335 2.96 12.94 2.63
CA GLY A 335 3.89 14.03 2.97
C GLY A 335 3.76 15.17 1.97
N VAL A 336 4.28 15.00 0.75
CA VAL A 336 4.43 16.07 -0.24
C VAL A 336 3.08 16.66 -0.68
N TYR A 337 2.18 15.83 -1.20
CA TYR A 337 0.89 16.30 -1.75
C TYR A 337 -0.13 16.67 -0.68
N SER A 338 0.10 16.26 0.57
CA SER A 338 -0.79 16.58 1.70
C SER A 338 -0.31 17.78 2.53
N THR A 339 0.92 18.25 2.36
CA THR A 339 1.46 19.27 3.27
C THR A 339 0.97 20.69 3.00
N ASP A 340 0.65 21.10 1.76
CA ASP A 340 -0.03 22.38 1.48
C ASP A 340 -0.86 22.34 0.19
N LEU A 341 -2.01 23.05 0.21
CA LEU A 341 -2.83 23.44 -0.94
C LEU A 341 -1.93 24.01 -2.03
N LEU A 342 -1.95 23.41 -3.22
CA LEU A 342 -1.66 24.19 -4.42
C LEU A 342 -2.65 25.36 -4.41
N PRO A 343 -2.22 26.62 -4.62
CA PRO A 343 -3.19 27.68 -4.87
C PRO A 343 -4.09 27.21 -6.01
N PRO A 344 -5.41 27.44 -5.95
CA PRO A 344 -6.29 27.06 -7.03
C PRO A 344 -5.74 27.62 -8.34
N PRO A 345 -5.86 26.88 -9.45
CA PRO A 345 -5.38 27.36 -10.73
C PRO A 345 -5.96 28.76 -10.96
N LYS A 346 -5.07 29.76 -11.14
CA LYS A 346 -5.46 31.10 -11.58
C LYS A 346 -6.17 30.93 -12.93
N GLY A 347 -7.51 30.90 -12.92
CA GLY A 347 -8.27 30.63 -14.13
C GLY A 347 -9.75 30.30 -13.96
N GLN A 348 -10.26 30.02 -12.75
CA GLN A 348 -11.70 29.92 -12.52
C GLN A 348 -12.15 31.04 -11.59
N GLY A 349 -12.50 32.17 -12.20
CA GLY A 349 -13.15 33.28 -11.51
C GLY A 349 -14.46 32.81 -10.87
N PHE A 350 -14.53 32.97 -9.55
CA PHE A 350 -15.79 33.10 -8.83
C PHE A 350 -16.57 34.25 -9.49
N GLN A 351 -17.60 33.94 -10.27
CA GLN A 351 -18.69 34.89 -10.44
C GLN A 351 -19.58 34.77 -9.20
N GLU A 352 -19.33 35.65 -8.22
CA GLU A 352 -20.34 36.01 -7.24
C GLU A 352 -21.56 36.54 -7.99
N LYS A 353 -22.62 35.73 -8.09
CA LYS A 353 -23.96 36.24 -8.36
C LYS A 353 -24.36 37.07 -7.13
N LYS A 354 -24.12 38.38 -7.18
CA LYS A 354 -24.82 39.36 -6.34
C LYS A 354 -26.31 39.22 -6.59
N VAL A 355 -27.02 38.63 -5.63
CA VAL A 355 -28.48 38.69 -5.58
C VAL A 355 -28.83 40.04 -4.99
N THR A 356 -29.23 40.99 -5.84
CA THR A 356 -29.91 42.22 -5.41
C THR A 356 -31.28 41.87 -4.83
N PRO A 357 -31.65 42.36 -3.64
CA PRO A 357 -33.01 42.26 -3.16
C PRO A 357 -33.89 43.24 -3.96
N LYS A 358 -34.92 42.72 -4.63
CA LYS A 358 -36.02 43.57 -5.12
C LYS A 358 -36.83 44.05 -3.92
N GLN A 359 -36.70 45.33 -3.61
CA GLN A 359 -37.77 46.11 -2.99
C GLN A 359 -38.68 46.56 -4.11
N ASP A 360 -39.98 46.27 -4.01
CA ASP A 360 -41.12 46.97 -4.63
C ASP A 360 -42.35 46.46 -3.82
N LEU A 361 -42.86 47.27 -2.88
CA LEU A 361 -44.03 48.17 -3.00
C LEU A 361 -45.37 47.44 -2.96
#